data_AF-A0A1Q7NFI6-F1
#
_entry.id   AF-A0A1Q7NFI6-F1
#
_cell.length_a   1.000
_cell.length_b   1.000
_cell.length_c   1.000
_cell.angle_alpha   90.00
_cell.angle_beta   90.00
_cell.angle_gamma   90.00
#
_symmetry.space_group_name_H-M   'P 1'
#
loop_
_entity.id
_entity.type
_entity.pdbx_description
1 polymer ?
#
loop_
_entity_poly.entity_id
_entity_poly.type
_entity_poly.pdbx_seq_one_letter_code
_entity_poly.pdbx_strand_id
1 'polypeptide(L)'
;MKNQVYSNYKKFTTSKQIPANLQTLDQRWEDFVDLLDVYRRRKHHLRSINRQAVQNQLKQAEHAIQTATDDRQKRIQQANAEILKRRIAAFNDLERSVRLVEGQLQSIENFFGLVNDQVVTLPTPERVSALHFEELSDSIAMTRQMLEETADTFGMLDHQNRELDLLLASGSSTK
;
A
#
# COMPACT_ATOMS: atom_id res chain seq x y z
N MET A 1 20.98 -9.66 2.66
CA MET A 1 21.32 -9.45 1.24
C MET A 1 22.37 -8.35 1.05
N LYS A 2 22.13 -7.11 1.50
CA LYS A 2 23.11 -6.01 1.54
C LYS A 2 24.54 -6.40 1.99
N ASN A 3 24.68 -7.03 3.16
CA ASN A 3 25.98 -7.47 3.68
C ASN A 3 26.71 -8.46 2.74
N GLN A 4 25.94 -9.26 2.00
CA GLN A 4 26.46 -10.21 1.03
C GLN A 4 27.00 -9.50 -0.22
N VAL A 5 26.30 -8.47 -0.72
CA VAL A 5 26.77 -7.62 -1.81
C VAL A 5 28.09 -6.95 -1.44
N TYR A 6 28.22 -6.38 -0.25
CA TYR A 6 29.49 -5.78 0.20
C TYR A 6 30.62 -6.78 0.40
N SER A 7 30.32 -7.92 1.00
CA SER A 7 31.28 -9.01 1.16
C SER A 7 31.79 -9.49 -0.20
N ASN A 8 30.88 -9.72 -1.15
CA ASN A 8 31.22 -10.17 -2.50
C ASN A 8 32.03 -9.11 -3.26
N TYR A 9 31.63 -7.84 -3.18
CA TYR A 9 32.37 -6.75 -3.83
C TYR A 9 33.82 -6.66 -3.34
N LYS A 10 34.04 -6.63 -2.02
CA LYS A 10 35.41 -6.61 -1.45
C LYS A 10 36.21 -7.85 -1.82
N LYS A 11 35.58 -9.03 -1.76
CA LYS A 11 36.21 -10.32 -2.07
C LYS A 11 36.67 -10.39 -3.52
N PHE A 12 35.85 -9.94 -4.45
CA PHE A 12 36.12 -10.17 -5.87
C PHE A 12 36.79 -8.99 -6.59
N THR A 13 36.63 -7.75 -6.10
CA THR A 13 37.37 -6.58 -6.66
C THR A 13 38.75 -6.40 -6.04
N THR A 14 39.03 -7.01 -4.88
CA THR A 14 40.20 -6.70 -4.03
C THR A 14 40.30 -5.21 -3.63
N SER A 15 39.26 -4.41 -3.89
CA SER A 15 39.23 -2.99 -3.55
C SER A 15 39.02 -2.82 -2.04
N LYS A 16 39.81 -1.92 -1.45
CA LYS A 16 39.62 -1.50 -0.05
C LYS A 16 38.46 -0.50 0.10
N GLN A 17 38.08 0.18 -0.97
CA GLN A 17 37.07 1.22 -0.95
C GLN A 17 35.80 0.77 -1.68
N ILE A 18 34.66 0.94 -1.02
CA ILE A 18 33.34 0.72 -1.60
C ILE A 18 32.94 2.00 -2.35
N PRO A 19 32.56 1.93 -3.63
CA PRO A 19 32.05 3.07 -4.38
C PRO A 19 30.86 3.74 -3.68
N ALA A 20 30.78 5.08 -3.74
CA ALA A 20 29.73 5.84 -3.04
C ALA A 20 28.30 5.41 -3.42
N ASN A 21 28.06 5.11 -4.70
CA ASN A 21 26.79 4.57 -5.18
C ASN A 21 26.46 3.19 -4.62
N LEU A 22 27.45 2.35 -4.32
CA LEU A 22 27.21 1.08 -3.65
C LEU A 22 26.95 1.29 -2.16
N GLN A 23 27.51 2.35 -1.55
CA GLN A 23 27.20 2.74 -0.16
C GLN A 23 25.75 3.20 0.00
N THR A 24 25.14 3.83 -1.01
CA THR A 24 23.73 4.27 -0.94
C THR A 24 22.73 3.12 -0.96
N LEU A 25 23.14 1.90 -1.34
CA LEU A 25 22.29 0.70 -1.21
C LEU A 25 21.82 0.47 0.22
N ASP A 26 22.57 0.97 1.20
CA ASP A 26 22.22 0.83 2.60
C ASP A 26 20.90 1.49 2.91
N GLN A 27 20.82 2.79 2.64
CA GLN A 27 19.62 3.56 2.87
C GLN A 27 18.46 3.00 2.04
N ARG A 28 18.72 2.65 0.78
CA ARG A 28 17.68 2.16 -0.15
C ARG A 28 17.14 0.80 0.23
N TRP A 29 17.97 -0.06 0.84
CA TRP A 29 17.51 -1.34 1.36
C TRP A 29 16.59 -1.13 2.56
N GLU A 30 16.94 -0.23 3.49
CA GLU A 30 16.06 0.11 4.61
C GLU A 30 14.74 0.71 4.09
N ASP A 31 14.80 1.67 3.16
CA ASP A 31 13.60 2.25 2.54
C ASP A 31 12.73 1.18 1.88
N PHE A 32 13.35 0.20 1.18
CA PHE A 32 12.62 -0.92 0.57
C PHE A 32 11.94 -1.82 1.63
N VAL A 33 12.61 -2.11 2.74
CA VAL A 33 12.03 -2.89 3.84
C VAL A 33 10.85 -2.16 4.47
N ASP A 34 10.93 -0.85 4.65
CA ASP A 34 9.83 -0.03 5.14
C ASP A 34 8.62 -0.07 4.19
N LEU A 35 8.86 0.04 2.87
CA LEU A 35 7.81 -0.09 1.87
C LEU A 35 7.14 -1.47 1.90
N LEU A 36 7.93 -2.55 2.06
CA LEU A 36 7.41 -3.92 2.19
C LEU A 36 6.50 -4.07 3.41
N ASP A 37 6.85 -3.45 4.53
CA ASP A 37 6.07 -3.51 5.77
C ASP A 37 4.72 -2.81 5.61
N VAL A 38 4.70 -1.59 5.06
CA VAL A 38 3.46 -0.86 4.75
C VAL A 38 2.59 -1.65 3.76
N TYR A 39 3.20 -2.17 2.70
CA TYR A 39 2.51 -2.99 1.69
C TYR A 39 1.86 -4.22 2.32
N ARG A 40 2.58 -4.95 3.17
CA ARG A 40 2.06 -6.14 3.86
C ARG A 40 0.86 -5.82 4.73
N ARG A 41 0.90 -4.72 5.50
CA ARG A 41 -0.25 -4.26 6.30
C ARG A 41 -1.48 -4.01 5.43
N ARG A 42 -1.32 -3.36 4.28
CA ARG A 42 -2.41 -3.07 3.35
C ARG A 42 -2.98 -4.32 2.69
N LYS A 43 -2.09 -5.22 2.24
CA LYS A 43 -2.50 -6.52 1.70
C LYS A 43 -3.25 -7.34 2.74
N HIS A 44 -2.80 -7.32 3.99
CA HIS A 44 -3.51 -7.97 5.10
C HIS A 44 -4.89 -7.35 5.33
N HIS A 45 -4.97 -6.02 5.37
CA HIS A 45 -6.25 -5.32 5.50
C HIS A 45 -7.23 -5.71 4.39
N LEU A 46 -6.82 -5.68 3.12
CA LEU A 46 -7.66 -6.14 2.00
C LEU A 46 -8.19 -7.57 2.19
N ARG A 47 -7.36 -8.48 2.68
CA ARG A 47 -7.76 -9.88 2.93
C ARG A 47 -8.71 -10.02 4.11
N SER A 48 -8.64 -9.10 5.08
CA SER A 48 -9.50 -9.13 6.27
C SER A 48 -10.94 -8.70 5.98
N ILE A 49 -11.18 -7.95 4.89
CA ILE A 49 -12.54 -7.50 4.54
C ILE A 49 -13.24 -8.45 3.56
N ASN A 50 -14.45 -8.86 3.94
CA ASN A 50 -15.37 -9.53 3.05
C ASN A 50 -16.11 -8.51 2.16
N ARG A 51 -15.53 -8.18 1.00
CA ARG A 51 -16.13 -7.27 0.00
C ARG A 51 -17.53 -7.71 -0.40
N GLN A 52 -17.77 -9.01 -0.55
CA GLN A 52 -19.07 -9.55 -0.92
C GLN A 52 -20.13 -9.25 0.15
N ALA A 53 -19.77 -9.32 1.43
CA ALA A 53 -20.68 -8.98 2.52
C ALA A 53 -21.10 -7.50 2.46
N VAL A 54 -20.16 -6.58 2.21
CA VAL A 54 -20.45 -5.14 2.08
C VAL A 54 -21.36 -4.87 0.87
N GLN A 55 -21.13 -5.55 -0.25
CA GLN A 55 -22.00 -5.46 -1.43
C GLN A 55 -23.41 -6.00 -1.17
N ASN A 56 -23.52 -7.09 -0.42
CA ASN A 56 -24.81 -7.65 -0.03
C ASN A 56 -25.57 -6.71 0.92
N GLN A 57 -24.87 -6.10 1.89
CA GLN A 57 -25.43 -5.07 2.76
C GLN A 57 -25.94 -3.86 1.97
N LEU A 58 -25.19 -3.42 0.95
CA LEU A 58 -25.62 -2.31 0.08
C LEU A 58 -26.93 -2.64 -0.64
N LYS A 59 -27.01 -3.83 -1.26
CA LYS A 59 -28.24 -4.29 -1.93
C LYS A 59 -29.44 -4.34 -0.98
N GLN A 60 -29.23 -4.78 0.26
CA GLN A 60 -30.28 -4.82 1.28
C GLN A 60 -30.73 -3.42 1.68
N ALA A 61 -29.80 -2.48 1.88
CA ALA A 61 -30.12 -1.09 2.19
C ALA A 61 -30.89 -0.44 1.02
N GLU A 62 -30.48 -0.66 -0.22
CA GLU A 62 -31.15 -0.15 -1.42
C GLU A 62 -32.57 -0.71 -1.57
N HIS A 63 -32.77 -1.99 -1.30
CA HIS A 63 -34.11 -2.59 -1.27
C HIS A 63 -34.96 -1.99 -0.14
N ALA A 64 -34.38 -1.81 1.06
CA ALA A 64 -35.09 -1.23 2.20
C ALA A 64 -35.53 0.22 1.95
N ILE A 65 -34.78 1.00 1.17
CA ILE A 65 -35.17 2.35 0.72
C ILE A 65 -36.43 2.29 -0.16
N GLN A 66 -36.51 1.29 -1.06
CA GLN A 66 -37.63 1.13 -1.99
C GLN A 66 -38.91 0.67 -1.28
N THR A 67 -38.78 -0.15 -0.25
CA THR A 67 -39.92 -0.70 0.50
C THR A 67 -40.28 0.10 1.76
N ALA A 68 -39.52 1.15 2.09
CA ALA A 68 -39.79 1.97 3.26
C ALA A 68 -41.10 2.74 3.10
N THR A 69 -42.00 2.58 4.08
CA THR A 69 -43.27 3.31 4.17
C THR A 69 -43.16 4.57 5.03
N ASP A 70 -42.08 4.71 5.80
CA ASP A 70 -41.79 5.84 6.68
C ASP A 70 -40.59 6.64 6.17
N ASP A 71 -40.74 7.97 6.13
CA ASP A 71 -39.71 8.89 5.64
C ASP A 71 -38.45 8.86 6.50
N ARG A 72 -38.59 8.66 7.81
CA ARG A 72 -37.43 8.57 8.72
C ARG A 72 -36.65 7.29 8.44
N GLN A 73 -37.33 6.15 8.33
CA GLN A 73 -36.70 4.88 7.94
C GLN A 73 -35.98 4.99 6.59
N LYS A 74 -36.61 5.63 5.60
CA LYS A 74 -36.03 5.86 4.28
C LYS A 74 -34.73 6.66 4.34
N ARG A 75 -34.69 7.75 5.11
CA ARG A 75 -33.49 8.58 5.30
C ARG A 75 -32.34 7.82 5.96
N ILE A 76 -32.64 7.00 6.96
CA ILE A 76 -31.62 6.16 7.63
C ILE A 76 -31.00 5.18 6.64
N GLN A 77 -31.83 4.50 5.85
CA GLN A 77 -31.34 3.53 4.86
C GLN A 77 -30.55 4.21 3.73
N GLN A 78 -30.95 5.42 3.31
CA GLN A 78 -30.19 6.23 2.36
C GLN A 78 -28.79 6.58 2.90
N ALA A 79 -28.69 7.04 4.14
CA ALA A 79 -27.40 7.35 4.77
C ALA A 79 -26.51 6.11 4.86
N ASN A 80 -27.07 4.97 5.27
CA ASN A 80 -26.34 3.70 5.34
C ASN A 80 -25.85 3.24 3.96
N ALA A 81 -26.69 3.31 2.92
CA ALA A 81 -26.32 2.95 1.56
C ALA A 81 -25.16 3.81 1.03
N GLU A 82 -25.15 5.12 1.31
CA GLU A 82 -24.05 6.01 0.90
C GLU A 82 -22.71 5.65 1.55
N ILE A 83 -22.69 5.25 2.82
CA ILE A 83 -21.46 4.75 3.46
C ILE A 83 -21.00 3.46 2.79
N LEU A 84 -21.91 2.52 2.55
CA LEU A 84 -21.57 1.24 1.97
C LEU A 84 -20.99 1.42 0.56
N LYS A 85 -21.53 2.34 -0.24
CA LYS A 85 -20.95 2.74 -1.54
C LYS A 85 -19.54 3.29 -1.39
N ARG A 86 -19.32 4.21 -0.44
CA ARG A 86 -17.99 4.80 -0.18
C ARG A 86 -16.98 3.75 0.29
N ARG A 87 -17.39 2.83 1.17
CA ARG A 87 -16.56 1.70 1.61
C ARG A 87 -16.14 0.86 0.41
N ILE A 88 -17.07 0.52 -0.49
CA ILE A 88 -16.76 -0.23 -1.72
C ILE A 88 -15.79 0.54 -2.62
N ALA A 89 -15.97 1.86 -2.77
CA ALA A 89 -15.05 2.69 -3.56
C ALA A 89 -13.64 2.66 -2.97
N ALA A 90 -13.49 2.91 -1.67
CA ALA A 90 -12.20 2.85 -0.99
C ALA A 90 -11.55 1.45 -1.06
N PHE A 91 -12.35 0.37 -1.03
CA PHE A 91 -11.84 -0.98 -1.29
C PHE A 91 -11.23 -1.12 -2.67
N ASN A 92 -11.91 -0.64 -3.70
CA ASN A 92 -11.42 -0.73 -5.07
C ASN A 92 -10.13 0.11 -5.25
N ASP A 93 -10.08 1.29 -4.63
CA ASP A 93 -8.90 2.16 -4.69
C ASP A 93 -7.70 1.53 -3.97
N LEU A 94 -7.91 0.95 -2.79
CA LEU A 94 -6.87 0.22 -2.06
C LEU A 94 -6.40 -1.02 -2.84
N GLU A 95 -7.33 -1.79 -3.42
CA GLU A 95 -7.00 -2.95 -4.22
C GLU A 95 -6.14 -2.58 -5.43
N ARG A 96 -6.48 -1.49 -6.12
CA ARG A 96 -5.70 -0.96 -7.24
C ARG A 96 -4.30 -0.51 -6.80
N SER A 97 -4.21 0.26 -5.72
CA SER A 97 -2.95 0.74 -5.16
C SER A 97 -2.03 -0.43 -4.76
N VAL A 98 -2.56 -1.43 -4.04
CA VAL A 98 -1.79 -2.62 -3.63
C VAL A 98 -1.23 -3.36 -4.84
N ARG A 99 -1.99 -3.51 -5.94
CA ARG A 99 -1.49 -4.15 -7.16
C ARG A 99 -0.35 -3.37 -7.82
N LEU A 100 -0.46 -2.04 -7.89
CA LEU A 100 0.59 -1.19 -8.47
C LEU A 100 1.86 -1.19 -7.63
N VAL A 101 1.71 -1.08 -6.30
CA VAL A 101 2.81 -1.15 -5.34
C VAL A 101 3.51 -2.51 -5.39
N GLU A 102 2.77 -3.62 -5.52
CA GLU A 102 3.35 -4.96 -5.67
C GLU A 102 4.29 -5.05 -6.89
N GLY A 103 3.90 -4.45 -8.01
CA GLY A 103 4.74 -4.39 -9.21
C GLY A 103 6.01 -3.57 -9.01
N GLN A 104 5.93 -2.41 -8.35
CA GLN A 104 7.11 -1.59 -8.06
C GLN A 104 8.06 -2.27 -7.07
N LEU A 105 7.52 -2.89 -6.01
CA LEU A 105 8.32 -3.65 -5.05
C LEU A 105 9.08 -4.80 -5.72
N GLN A 106 8.44 -5.50 -6.66
CA GLN A 106 9.11 -6.53 -7.46
C GLN A 106 10.20 -5.94 -8.36
N SER A 107 9.97 -4.77 -8.97
CA SER A 107 10.99 -4.07 -9.76
C SER A 107 12.22 -3.71 -8.90
N ILE A 108 12.00 -3.18 -7.70
CA ILE A 108 13.04 -2.85 -6.74
C ILE A 108 13.83 -4.11 -6.33
N GLU A 109 13.13 -5.19 -6.00
CA GLU A 109 13.74 -6.48 -5.65
C GLU A 109 14.63 -7.02 -6.78
N ASN A 110 14.12 -6.99 -8.02
CA ASN A 110 14.87 -7.40 -9.20
C ASN A 110 16.14 -6.55 -9.41
N PHE A 111 16.07 -5.24 -9.17
CA PHE A 111 17.25 -4.37 -9.25
C PHE A 111 18.32 -4.77 -8.23
N PHE A 112 17.93 -5.04 -6.99
CA PHE A 112 18.90 -5.53 -6.01
C PHE A 112 19.49 -6.90 -6.38
N GLY A 113 18.69 -7.78 -6.99
CA GLY A 113 19.16 -9.04 -7.58
C GLY A 113 20.22 -8.80 -8.66
N LEU A 114 19.95 -7.88 -9.60
CA LEU A 114 20.90 -7.49 -10.65
C LEU A 114 22.21 -6.94 -10.07
N VAL A 115 22.15 -6.08 -9.06
CA VAL A 115 23.34 -5.57 -8.36
C VAL A 115 24.16 -6.72 -7.79
N ASN A 116 23.52 -7.66 -7.09
CA ASN A 116 24.20 -8.82 -6.54
C ASN A 116 24.86 -9.67 -7.63
N ASP A 117 24.17 -9.91 -8.73
CA ASP A 117 24.67 -10.71 -9.84
C ASP A 117 25.86 -10.04 -10.53
N GLN A 118 25.83 -8.73 -10.77
CA GLN A 118 26.95 -7.98 -11.34
C GLN A 118 28.18 -8.02 -10.42
N VAL A 119 27.97 -7.88 -9.12
CA VAL A 119 29.04 -7.93 -8.12
C VAL A 119 29.66 -9.33 -8.02
N VAL A 120 28.90 -10.39 -8.28
CA VAL A 120 29.40 -11.78 -8.24
C VAL A 120 30.09 -12.18 -9.56
N THR A 121 29.53 -11.77 -10.71
CA THR A 121 29.96 -12.27 -12.03
C THR A 121 31.11 -11.48 -12.63
N LEU A 122 31.09 -10.15 -12.58
CA LEU A 122 32.11 -9.28 -13.17
C LEU A 122 32.32 -8.03 -12.29
N PRO A 123 33.05 -8.19 -11.17
CA PRO A 123 33.25 -7.15 -10.18
C PRO A 123 34.34 -6.20 -10.66
N THR A 124 33.97 -5.26 -11.53
CA THR A 124 34.80 -4.08 -11.78
C THR A 124 34.08 -2.84 -11.23
N PRO A 125 34.81 -1.91 -10.61
CA PRO A 125 34.24 -0.65 -10.14
C PRO A 125 33.45 0.08 -11.24
N GLU A 126 33.91 0.03 -12.48
CA GLU A 126 33.29 0.67 -13.64
C GLU A 126 31.91 0.07 -13.94
N ARG A 127 31.79 -1.26 -13.93
CA ARG A 127 30.51 -1.95 -14.19
C ARG A 127 29.50 -1.73 -13.09
N VAL A 128 29.94 -1.80 -11.84
CA VAL A 128 29.09 -1.50 -10.70
C VAL A 128 28.66 -0.03 -10.74
N SER A 129 29.55 0.89 -11.12
CA SER A 129 29.23 2.31 -11.26
C SER A 129 28.29 2.62 -12.43
N ALA A 130 28.25 1.77 -13.46
CA ALA A 130 27.36 1.91 -14.60
C ALA A 130 25.90 1.49 -14.31
N LEU A 131 25.64 0.87 -13.15
CA LEU A 131 24.26 0.52 -12.77
C LEU A 131 23.43 1.78 -12.52
N HIS A 132 22.17 1.74 -12.97
CA HIS A 132 21.24 2.87 -12.89
C HIS A 132 20.64 3.03 -11.49
N PHE A 133 21.48 3.38 -10.53
CA PHE A 133 21.07 3.60 -9.15
C PHE A 133 20.01 4.69 -9.01
N GLU A 134 19.95 5.69 -9.90
CA GLU A 134 18.88 6.71 -9.85
C GLU A 134 17.49 6.11 -10.12
N GLU A 135 17.38 5.15 -11.04
CA GLU A 135 16.09 4.48 -11.31
C GLU A 135 15.56 3.73 -10.09
N LEU A 136 16.47 3.15 -9.28
CA LEU A 136 16.10 2.55 -8.00
C LEU A 136 15.56 3.61 -7.02
N SER A 137 16.20 4.79 -6.94
CA SER A 137 15.72 5.89 -6.09
C SER A 137 14.33 6.35 -6.52
N ASP A 138 14.11 6.53 -7.82
CA ASP A 138 12.85 6.97 -8.39
C ASP A 138 11.73 5.96 -8.13
N SER A 139 12.02 4.66 -8.28
CA SER A 139 11.06 3.59 -8.00
C SER A 139 10.68 3.56 -6.50
N ILE A 140 11.63 3.74 -5.59
CA ILE A 140 11.37 3.86 -4.15
C ILE A 140 10.50 5.08 -3.85
N ALA A 141 10.84 6.25 -4.41
CA ALA A 141 10.09 7.49 -4.19
C ALA A 141 8.66 7.39 -4.73
N MET A 142 8.49 6.86 -5.95
CA MET A 142 7.18 6.63 -6.56
C MET A 142 6.34 5.66 -5.72
N THR A 143 6.95 4.57 -5.23
CA THR A 143 6.26 3.59 -4.38
C THR A 143 5.80 4.23 -3.06
N ARG A 144 6.64 5.08 -2.46
CA ARG A 144 6.30 5.82 -1.24
C ARG A 144 5.11 6.74 -1.47
N GLN A 145 5.13 7.52 -2.56
CA GLN A 145 4.02 8.41 -2.91
C GLN A 145 2.71 7.64 -3.13
N MET A 146 2.73 6.55 -3.92
CA MET A 146 1.54 5.72 -4.14
C MET A 146 0.98 5.14 -2.85
N LEU A 147 1.86 4.83 -1.90
CA LEU A 147 1.44 4.41 -0.58
C LEU A 147 0.77 5.58 0.16
N GLU A 148 1.40 6.75 0.25
CA GLU A 148 0.85 7.93 0.94
C GLU A 148 -0.55 8.32 0.44
N GLU A 149 -0.76 8.39 -0.88
CA GLU A 149 -2.04 8.79 -1.51
C GLU A 149 -3.27 7.99 -1.04
N THR A 150 -3.07 6.75 -0.60
CA THR A 150 -4.15 5.84 -0.18
C THR A 150 -4.25 5.69 1.34
N ALA A 151 -3.39 6.35 2.12
CA ALA A 151 -3.48 6.36 3.59
C ALA A 151 -4.67 7.22 4.08
N ASP A 152 -4.93 8.34 3.41
CA ASP A 152 -5.92 9.34 3.83
C ASP A 152 -7.37 8.87 3.65
N THR A 153 -7.62 7.98 2.67
CA THR A 153 -8.96 7.48 2.36
C THR A 153 -9.59 6.71 3.52
N PHE A 154 -8.77 6.06 4.36
CA PHE A 154 -9.25 5.21 5.46
C PHE A 154 -9.54 5.98 6.75
N GLY A 155 -8.70 6.97 7.10
CA GLY A 155 -8.96 7.82 8.28
C GLY A 155 -10.30 8.55 8.19
N MET A 156 -10.70 8.92 6.97
CA MET A 156 -11.96 9.61 6.71
C MET A 156 -13.20 8.70 6.87
N LEU A 157 -13.06 7.40 6.56
CA LEU A 157 -14.13 6.41 6.72
C LEU A 157 -14.41 6.09 8.20
N ASP A 158 -13.37 5.99 9.03
CA ASP A 158 -13.51 5.73 10.47
C ASP A 158 -14.17 6.90 11.23
N HIS A 159 -13.98 8.13 10.77
CA HIS A 159 -14.68 9.29 11.33
C HIS A 159 -16.17 9.28 10.98
N GLN A 160 -16.51 8.99 9.72
CA GLN A 160 -17.90 8.99 9.24
C GLN A 160 -18.72 7.82 9.82
N ASN A 161 -18.08 6.68 10.09
CA ASN A 161 -18.73 5.56 10.76
C ASN A 161 -19.17 5.94 12.19
N ARG A 162 -18.34 6.69 12.91
CA ARG A 162 -18.68 7.24 14.24
C ARG A 162 -19.81 8.26 14.19
N GLU A 163 -19.86 9.11 13.17
CA GLU A 163 -20.98 10.04 12.97
C GLU A 163 -22.31 9.31 12.75
N LEU A 164 -22.30 8.17 12.06
CA LEU A 164 -23.51 7.38 11.91
C LEU A 164 -23.96 6.71 13.19
N ASP A 165 -23.03 6.19 13.99
CA ASP A 165 -23.36 5.65 15.30
C ASP A 165 -24.02 6.71 16.18
N LEU A 166 -23.56 7.97 16.10
CA LEU A 166 -24.18 9.11 16.79
C LEU A 166 -25.59 9.44 16.25
N LEU A 167 -25.80 9.38 14.93
CA LEU A 167 -27.12 9.57 14.32
C LEU A 167 -28.12 8.46 14.70
N LEU A 168 -27.65 7.23 14.81
CA LEU A 168 -28.45 6.09 15.26
C LEU A 168 -28.75 6.20 16.77
N ALA A 169 -27.77 6.64 17.58
CA ALA A 169 -27.92 6.81 19.03
C ALA A 169 -28.89 7.95 19.39
N SER A 170 -28.80 9.10 18.70
CA SER A 170 -29.71 10.24 18.93
C SER A 170 -31.17 9.95 18.59
N GLY A 171 -31.44 8.91 17.78
CA GLY A 171 -32.78 8.44 17.46
C GLY A 171 -33.46 7.57 18.51
N SER A 172 -32.75 7.14 19.56
CA SER A 172 -33.24 6.21 20.59
C SER A 172 -33.78 6.88 21.87
N SER A 173 -33.60 8.20 22.03
CA SER A 173 -34.01 8.97 23.23
C SER A 173 -35.44 9.51 23.20
N THR A 174 -36.36 8.90 22.44
CA THR A 174 -37.79 9.23 22.50
C THR A 174 -38.59 8.00 22.87
N LYS A 175 -38.65 7.72 24.17
CA LYS A 175 -39.71 6.95 24.82
C LYS A 175 -40.18 7.71 26.05
#